data_AF-A0A950D4V7-F1
#
_entry.id   AF-A0A950D4V7-F1
#
_cell.length_a   1.000
_cell.length_b   1.000
_cell.length_c   1.000
_cell.angle_alpha   90.00
_cell.angle_beta   90.00
_cell.angle_gamma   90.00
#
_symmetry.space_group_name_H-M   'P 1'
#
loop_
_entity.id
_entity.type
_entity.pdbx_description
1 polymer ?
#
loop_
_entity_poly.entity_id
_entity_poly.type
_entity_poly.pdbx_seq_one_letter_code
_entity_poly.pdbx_strand_id
1 'polypeptide(L)'
;MNIAFDANGRLFVVNQALAVPSTISVFTPPLTATSNATFILTMPVSGCAFGIAFDSSNDMWISNCNTSIYEFKGPFTTTGTLPAPDVTLTSNAFAFGLTFDAGGNLWVATDTAANGVEEYLKPAGGFVNSTPIDHTLTGLNKPQSVAFDKSGDLFSDSQTFGTAEYKSTNLSAAAVPDIINPTGLEANFRASQMTFDSAGNLYAADCGVGDTGHIYVYPTSTTAFSATQTPLAYTNADIMAKFCAAGIAIH
;
A
#
# COMPACT_ATOMS: atom_id res chain seq x y z
N MET A 1 4.64 -6.90 -2.54
CA MET A 1 3.32 -7.14 -3.18
C MET A 1 2.25 -6.88 -2.16
N ASN A 2 1.25 -6.06 -2.50
CA ASN A 2 0.21 -5.65 -1.57
C ASN A 2 -1.12 -6.37 -1.83
N ILE A 3 -2.01 -6.29 -0.85
CA ILE A 3 -3.36 -6.85 -0.90
C ILE A 3 -4.37 -5.78 -0.45
N ALA A 4 -5.58 -5.78 -1.00
CA ALA A 4 -6.62 -4.83 -0.61
C ALA A 4 -8.01 -5.45 -0.70
N PHE A 5 -8.94 -4.94 0.09
CA PHE A 5 -10.37 -5.22 -0.07
C PHE A 5 -10.99 -4.24 -1.05
N ASP A 6 -11.89 -4.73 -1.90
CA ASP A 6 -12.81 -3.87 -2.65
C ASP A 6 -14.02 -3.49 -1.80
N ALA A 7 -14.85 -2.56 -2.27
CA ALA A 7 -16.07 -2.11 -1.57
C ALA A 7 -17.12 -3.22 -1.40
N ASN A 8 -16.98 -4.35 -2.09
CA ASN A 8 -17.85 -5.53 -1.94
C ASN A 8 -17.27 -6.54 -0.94
N GLY A 9 -16.16 -6.21 -0.26
CA GLY A 9 -15.51 -7.06 0.74
C GLY A 9 -14.72 -8.23 0.14
N ARG A 10 -14.37 -8.18 -1.16
CA ARG A 10 -13.53 -9.21 -1.80
C ARG A 10 -12.07 -8.85 -1.63
N LEU A 11 -11.23 -9.85 -1.33
CA LEU A 11 -9.79 -9.65 -1.17
C LEU A 11 -9.09 -9.80 -2.52
N PHE A 12 -8.35 -8.78 -2.93
CA PHE A 12 -7.50 -8.78 -4.11
C PHE A 12 -6.04 -8.89 -3.68
N VAL A 13 -5.33 -9.87 -4.24
CA VAL A 13 -3.93 -10.17 -3.91
C VAL A 13 -3.09 -10.02 -5.16
N VAL A 14 -2.19 -9.04 -5.18
CA VAL A 14 -1.26 -8.84 -6.30
C VAL A 14 -0.18 -9.91 -6.25
N ASN A 15 -0.09 -10.71 -7.31
CA ASN A 15 0.99 -11.67 -7.52
C ASN A 15 2.03 -11.05 -8.46
N GLN A 16 3.06 -10.46 -7.87
CA GLN A 16 4.13 -9.77 -8.58
C GLN A 16 4.90 -10.73 -9.51
N ALA A 17 5.11 -10.31 -10.74
CA ALA A 17 6.00 -10.98 -11.70
C ALA A 17 6.90 -9.95 -12.40
N LEU A 18 8.17 -10.30 -12.66
CA LEU A 18 9.13 -9.38 -13.28
C LEU A 18 9.19 -9.52 -14.81
N ALA A 19 9.21 -10.76 -15.31
CA ALA A 19 9.43 -11.06 -16.73
C ALA A 19 8.14 -11.40 -17.51
N VAL A 20 7.03 -11.55 -16.81
CA VAL A 20 5.71 -11.83 -17.38
C VAL A 20 4.69 -10.87 -16.75
N PRO A 21 3.49 -10.71 -17.31
CA PRO A 21 2.46 -9.91 -16.67
C PRO A 21 2.17 -10.41 -15.25
N SER A 22 2.12 -9.49 -14.30
CA SER A 22 1.65 -9.78 -12.94
C SER A 22 0.17 -10.17 -12.98
N THR A 23 -0.27 -10.95 -11.99
CA THR A 23 -1.69 -11.35 -11.85
C THR A 23 -2.27 -10.82 -10.55
N ILE A 24 -3.60 -10.78 -10.45
CA ILE A 24 -4.32 -10.48 -9.23
C ILE A 24 -5.26 -11.64 -8.92
N SER A 25 -5.02 -12.33 -7.81
CA SER A 25 -5.91 -13.37 -7.30
C SER A 25 -7.03 -12.72 -6.49
N VAL A 26 -8.29 -13.03 -6.80
CA VAL A 26 -9.44 -12.47 -6.09
C VAL A 26 -10.12 -13.54 -5.26
N PHE A 27 -10.35 -13.27 -3.98
CA PHE A 27 -10.99 -14.19 -3.04
C PHE A 27 -12.25 -13.56 -2.44
N THR A 28 -13.20 -14.42 -2.08
CA THR A 28 -14.41 -14.02 -1.34
C THR A 28 -14.27 -14.51 0.11
N PRO A 29 -14.14 -13.62 1.10
CA PRO A 29 -14.20 -13.99 2.51
C PRO A 29 -15.55 -14.62 2.91
N PRO A 30 -15.61 -15.40 4.00
CA PRO A 30 -14.51 -15.71 4.92
C PRO A 30 -13.46 -16.65 4.31
N LEU A 31 -12.18 -16.42 4.65
CA LEU A 31 -11.06 -17.22 4.15
C LEU A 31 -10.70 -18.34 5.13
N THR A 32 -10.25 -19.46 4.59
CA THR A 32 -9.73 -20.63 5.32
C THR A 32 -8.42 -21.07 4.66
N ALA A 33 -7.68 -21.98 5.31
CA ALA A 33 -6.45 -22.54 4.75
C ALA A 33 -6.65 -23.28 3.41
N THR A 34 -7.89 -23.63 3.04
CA THR A 34 -8.24 -24.28 1.77
C THR A 34 -8.96 -23.37 0.78
N SER A 35 -9.07 -22.07 1.07
CA SER A 35 -9.70 -21.11 0.16
C SER A 35 -8.90 -20.99 -1.14
N ASN A 36 -9.62 -21.02 -2.27
CA ASN A 36 -9.05 -20.79 -3.59
C ASN A 36 -9.53 -19.44 -4.15
N ALA A 37 -8.77 -18.87 -5.09
CA ALA A 37 -9.18 -17.67 -5.79
C ALA A 37 -10.49 -17.94 -6.55
N THR A 38 -11.46 -17.04 -6.40
CA THR A 38 -12.73 -17.04 -7.15
C THR A 38 -12.48 -16.78 -8.64
N PHE A 39 -11.56 -15.87 -8.95
CA PHE A 39 -11.04 -15.65 -10.30
C PHE A 39 -9.65 -15.00 -10.24
N ILE A 40 -8.96 -15.00 -11.38
CA ILE A 40 -7.61 -14.43 -11.54
C ILE A 40 -7.65 -13.39 -12.66
N LEU A 41 -7.19 -12.18 -12.37
CA LEU A 41 -7.01 -11.13 -13.35
C LEU A 41 -5.54 -11.12 -13.80
N THR A 42 -5.29 -10.92 -15.08
CA THR A 42 -3.93 -10.76 -15.62
C THR A 42 -3.74 -9.31 -16.07
N MET A 43 -2.66 -8.67 -15.64
CA MET A 43 -2.32 -7.33 -16.11
C MET A 43 -2.14 -7.32 -17.64
N PRO A 44 -2.59 -6.26 -18.35
CA PRO A 44 -2.46 -6.18 -19.80
C PRO A 44 -1.02 -5.83 -20.24
N VAL A 45 -0.17 -5.48 -19.28
CA VAL A 45 1.21 -5.06 -19.49
C VAL A 45 2.15 -6.00 -18.75
N SER A 46 3.33 -6.24 -19.33
CA SER A 46 4.42 -6.89 -18.61
C SER A 46 4.97 -5.93 -17.56
N GLY A 47 5.43 -6.49 -16.45
CA GLY A 47 6.01 -5.72 -15.36
C GLY A 47 5.46 -6.10 -14.01
N CYS A 48 6.07 -5.47 -13.03
CA CYS A 48 5.97 -5.72 -11.61
C CYS A 48 4.79 -4.94 -11.05
N ALA A 49 3.58 -5.49 -11.00
CA ALA A 49 2.54 -4.87 -10.19
C ALA A 49 2.92 -4.98 -8.71
N PHE A 50 2.76 -3.91 -7.94
CA PHE A 50 3.15 -3.87 -6.52
C PHE A 50 2.00 -3.51 -5.58
N GLY A 51 1.56 -2.25 -5.64
CA GLY A 51 0.52 -1.68 -4.81
C GLY A 51 -0.85 -1.88 -5.43
N ILE A 52 -1.87 -2.00 -4.58
CA ILE A 52 -3.28 -2.05 -4.97
C ILE A 52 -4.12 -1.24 -3.99
N ALA A 53 -5.04 -0.42 -4.50
CA ALA A 53 -6.10 0.21 -3.74
C ALA A 53 -7.37 0.30 -4.57
N PHE A 54 -8.49 0.61 -3.90
CA PHE A 54 -9.76 0.90 -4.56
C PHE A 54 -10.19 2.33 -4.23
N ASP A 55 -10.67 3.05 -5.23
CA ASP A 55 -11.24 4.38 -5.03
C ASP A 55 -12.70 4.28 -4.51
N SER A 56 -13.34 5.43 -4.27
CA SER A 56 -14.74 5.50 -3.84
C SER A 56 -15.74 4.93 -4.86
N SER A 57 -15.35 4.83 -6.12
CA SER A 57 -16.14 4.27 -7.22
C SER A 57 -15.96 2.76 -7.35
N ASN A 58 -15.10 2.17 -6.50
CA ASN A 58 -14.66 0.78 -6.57
C ASN A 58 -13.86 0.44 -7.84
N ASP A 59 -13.17 1.44 -8.39
CA ASP A 59 -12.19 1.27 -9.46
C ASP A 59 -10.85 0.82 -8.84
N MET A 60 -10.16 -0.11 -9.50
CA MET A 60 -8.93 -0.70 -9.00
C MET A 60 -7.73 0.09 -9.48
N TRP A 61 -6.93 0.57 -8.54
CA TRP A 61 -5.70 1.32 -8.79
C TRP A 61 -4.48 0.46 -8.48
N ILE A 62 -3.56 0.35 -9.44
CA ILE A 62 -2.37 -0.50 -9.37
C ILE A 62 -1.13 0.32 -9.69
N SER A 63 -0.12 0.26 -8.83
CA SER A 63 1.23 0.70 -9.19
C SER A 63 2.00 -0.43 -9.86
N ASN A 64 2.78 -0.09 -10.88
CA ASN A 64 3.70 -0.97 -11.56
C ASN A 64 5.11 -0.48 -11.22
N CYS A 65 6.04 -1.32 -10.73
CA CYS A 65 7.40 -1.00 -10.20
C CYS A 65 8.32 -0.32 -11.23
N ASN A 66 7.84 0.79 -11.71
CA ASN A 66 8.30 1.77 -12.67
C ASN A 66 7.47 3.03 -12.34
N THR A 67 7.38 3.97 -13.27
CA THR A 67 6.69 5.23 -13.03
C THR A 67 5.18 5.18 -13.27
N SER A 68 4.61 4.05 -13.67
CA SER A 68 3.20 3.97 -14.08
C SER A 68 2.28 3.57 -12.93
N ILE A 69 1.18 4.30 -12.81
CA ILE A 69 0.05 3.95 -11.95
C ILE A 69 -1.18 3.82 -12.86
N TYR A 70 -1.89 2.70 -12.76
CA TYR A 70 -3.01 2.35 -13.63
C TYR A 70 -4.32 2.32 -12.87
N GLU A 71 -5.37 2.85 -13.46
CA GLU A 71 -6.76 2.63 -13.06
C GLU A 71 -7.41 1.60 -13.99
N PHE A 72 -8.16 0.68 -13.41
CA PHE A 72 -9.05 -0.23 -14.12
C PHE A 72 -10.45 -0.13 -13.54
N LYS A 73 -11.44 0.05 -14.41
CA LYS A 73 -12.85 0.11 -13.99
C LYS A 73 -13.46 -1.27 -13.89
N GLY A 74 -14.24 -1.45 -12.84
CA GLY A 74 -15.03 -2.65 -12.63
C GLY A 74 -16.25 -2.74 -13.57
N PRO A 75 -17.07 -3.79 -13.43
CA PRO A 75 -16.96 -4.84 -12.42
C PRO A 75 -16.02 -5.98 -12.82
N PHE A 76 -15.14 -6.39 -11.90
CA PHE A 76 -14.31 -7.59 -12.06
C PHE A 76 -15.09 -8.84 -11.66
N THR A 77 -15.44 -9.71 -12.60
CA THR A 77 -16.36 -10.84 -12.32
C THR A 77 -15.86 -12.21 -12.81
N THR A 78 -14.87 -12.25 -13.69
CA THR A 78 -14.40 -13.50 -14.30
C THR A 78 -12.88 -13.48 -14.51
N THR A 79 -12.28 -14.66 -14.57
CA THR A 79 -10.86 -14.82 -14.90
C THR A 79 -10.58 -14.29 -16.31
N GLY A 80 -9.50 -13.54 -16.47
CA GLY A 80 -9.10 -13.01 -17.78
C GLY A 80 -8.05 -11.93 -17.70
N THR A 81 -7.56 -11.51 -18.86
CA THR A 81 -6.70 -10.32 -18.97
C THR A 81 -7.56 -9.07 -18.84
N LEU A 82 -7.11 -8.13 -18.01
CA LEU A 82 -7.73 -6.80 -17.90
C LEU A 82 -7.68 -6.07 -19.26
N PRO A 83 -8.63 -5.16 -19.53
CA PRO A 83 -8.53 -4.26 -20.69
C PRO A 83 -7.32 -3.32 -20.54
N ALA A 84 -7.08 -2.47 -21.54
CA ALA A 84 -6.16 -1.35 -21.36
C ALA A 84 -6.62 -0.49 -20.17
N PRO A 85 -5.69 0.12 -19.39
CA PRO A 85 -6.04 1.00 -18.28
C PRO A 85 -6.95 2.14 -18.73
N ASP A 86 -7.95 2.47 -17.91
CA ASP A 86 -8.85 3.61 -18.12
C ASP A 86 -8.10 4.94 -17.91
N VAL A 87 -7.23 4.97 -16.89
CA VAL A 87 -6.32 6.07 -16.59
C VAL A 87 -4.92 5.51 -16.37
N THR A 88 -3.92 6.23 -16.87
CA THR A 88 -2.50 6.04 -16.55
C THR A 88 -1.93 7.36 -16.02
N LEU A 89 -1.49 7.33 -14.77
CA LEU A 89 -0.72 8.41 -14.15
C LEU A 89 0.78 8.09 -14.19
N THR A 90 1.60 9.11 -13.99
CA THR A 90 3.07 8.98 -14.04
C THR A 90 3.69 9.60 -12.80
N SER A 91 4.38 8.76 -12.03
CA SER A 91 5.23 9.11 -10.90
C SER A 91 6.61 9.60 -11.36
N ASN A 92 7.29 10.37 -10.51
CA ASN A 92 8.67 10.77 -10.76
C ASN A 92 9.68 9.66 -10.48
N ALA A 93 9.29 8.59 -9.78
CA ALA A 93 10.14 7.46 -9.46
C ALA A 93 9.36 6.13 -9.47
N PHE A 94 9.93 5.04 -8.94
CA PHE A 94 9.17 3.79 -8.90
C PHE A 94 8.06 3.92 -7.86
N ALA A 95 6.83 3.68 -8.32
CA ALA A 95 5.64 3.67 -7.47
C ALA A 95 5.47 2.31 -6.76
N PHE A 96 5.18 2.36 -5.46
CA PHE A 96 4.93 1.20 -4.62
C PHE A 96 3.50 1.25 -4.05
N GLY A 97 3.31 1.15 -2.73
CA GLY A 97 2.00 1.25 -2.10
C GLY A 97 1.31 2.56 -2.43
N LEU A 98 -0.01 2.49 -2.57
CA LEU A 98 -0.87 3.62 -2.88
C LEU A 98 -2.15 3.55 -2.07
N THR A 99 -2.74 4.70 -1.76
CA THR A 99 -4.01 4.81 -1.02
C THR A 99 -4.74 6.08 -1.43
N PHE A 100 -6.02 6.18 -1.08
CA PHE A 100 -6.79 7.41 -1.17
C PHE A 100 -6.97 8.04 0.21
N ASP A 101 -6.95 9.36 0.27
CA ASP A 101 -7.42 10.09 1.45
C ASP A 101 -8.94 10.26 1.44
N ALA A 102 -9.49 10.92 2.47
CA ALA A 102 -10.92 11.17 2.59
C ALA A 102 -11.48 12.14 1.52
N GLY A 103 -10.63 12.97 0.91
CA GLY A 103 -10.99 13.82 -0.24
C GLY A 103 -10.99 13.05 -1.57
N GLY A 104 -10.43 11.85 -1.58
CA GLY A 104 -10.25 11.02 -2.76
C GLY A 104 -8.99 11.35 -3.55
N ASN A 105 -8.06 12.14 -2.99
CA ASN A 105 -6.75 12.34 -3.61
C ASN A 105 -5.94 11.04 -3.47
N LEU A 106 -5.11 10.78 -4.47
CA LEU A 106 -4.29 9.58 -4.53
C LEU A 106 -2.92 9.89 -3.94
N TRP A 107 -2.48 9.08 -2.99
CA TRP A 107 -1.18 9.16 -2.33
C TRP A 107 -0.36 7.93 -2.67
N VAL A 108 0.88 8.12 -3.11
CA VAL A 108 1.73 7.05 -3.65
C VAL A 108 3.12 7.09 -3.02
N ALA A 109 3.51 5.99 -2.37
CA ALA A 109 4.87 5.81 -1.89
C ALA A 109 5.83 5.57 -3.06
N THR A 110 6.98 6.26 -3.05
CA THR A 110 7.92 6.26 -4.18
C THR A 110 9.38 6.12 -3.73
N ASP A 111 10.20 5.43 -4.52
CA ASP A 111 11.63 5.24 -4.22
C ASP A 111 12.57 6.25 -4.90
N THR A 112 13.88 5.98 -4.71
CA THR A 112 15.08 6.44 -5.45
C THR A 112 15.28 7.94 -5.68
N ALA A 113 14.35 8.65 -6.32
CA ALA A 113 14.48 10.08 -6.61
C ALA A 113 13.69 10.97 -5.62
N ALA A 114 12.52 10.52 -5.16
CA ALA A 114 11.69 11.26 -4.21
C ALA A 114 11.90 10.80 -2.77
N ASN A 115 12.12 9.50 -2.54
CA ASN A 115 12.19 8.87 -1.21
C ASN A 115 11.08 9.42 -0.28
N GLY A 116 9.85 9.33 -0.76
CA GLY A 116 8.76 10.13 -0.26
C GLY A 116 7.40 9.64 -0.72
N VAL A 117 6.39 10.47 -0.51
CA VAL A 117 5.01 10.18 -0.90
C VAL A 117 4.51 11.28 -1.82
N GLU A 118 4.10 10.92 -3.02
CA GLU A 118 3.51 11.84 -4.01
C GLU A 118 1.99 11.93 -3.80
N GLU A 119 1.44 13.15 -3.85
CA GLU A 119 -0.01 13.38 -3.92
C GLU A 119 -0.43 13.74 -5.35
N TYR A 120 -1.56 13.15 -5.77
CA TYR A 120 -2.29 13.55 -6.96
C TYR A 120 -3.68 14.01 -6.53
N LEU A 121 -3.96 15.31 -6.70
CA LEU A 121 -5.28 15.86 -6.41
C LEU A 121 -6.32 15.26 -7.34
N LYS A 122 -7.44 14.80 -6.78
CA LYS A 122 -8.57 14.30 -7.55
C LYS A 122 -9.26 15.46 -8.27
N PRO A 123 -9.25 15.49 -9.62
CA PRO A 123 -10.01 16.51 -10.35
C PRO A 123 -11.52 16.31 -10.15
N ALA A 124 -12.31 17.37 -10.28
CA ALA A 124 -13.77 17.29 -10.13
C ALA A 124 -14.45 16.29 -11.08
N GLY A 125 -13.84 16.03 -12.25
CA GLY A 125 -14.29 15.04 -13.23
C GLY A 125 -13.72 13.63 -13.04
N GLY A 126 -12.97 13.38 -11.96
CA GLY A 126 -12.14 12.20 -11.78
C GLY A 126 -10.75 12.37 -12.41
N PHE A 127 -9.87 11.40 -12.14
CA PHE A 127 -8.54 11.39 -12.73
C PHE A 127 -8.62 11.22 -14.26
N VAL A 128 -7.65 11.79 -14.95
CA VAL A 128 -7.44 11.61 -16.39
C VAL A 128 -5.99 11.20 -16.64
N ASN A 129 -5.72 10.66 -17.83
CA ASN A 129 -4.36 10.34 -18.24
C ASN A 129 -3.42 11.54 -18.00
N SER A 130 -2.29 11.26 -17.36
CA SER A 130 -1.27 12.27 -17.04
C SER A 130 -1.77 13.41 -16.12
N THR A 131 -2.74 13.14 -15.24
CA THR A 131 -3.01 14.03 -14.08
C THR A 131 -1.68 14.27 -13.34
N PRO A 132 -1.26 15.53 -13.15
CA PRO A 132 0.06 15.82 -12.60
C PRO A 132 0.13 15.49 -11.11
N ILE A 133 1.35 15.23 -10.65
CA ILE A 133 1.68 15.26 -9.22
C ILE A 133 1.46 16.70 -8.73
N ASP A 134 0.72 16.84 -7.63
CA ASP A 134 0.54 18.13 -6.97
C ASP A 134 1.80 18.49 -6.17
N HIS A 135 2.18 17.61 -5.24
CA HIS A 135 3.40 17.75 -4.47
C HIS A 135 3.93 16.41 -3.94
N THR A 136 5.04 16.48 -3.22
CA THR A 136 5.72 15.31 -2.64
C THR A 136 6.11 15.58 -1.20
N LEU A 137 5.75 14.67 -0.29
CA LEU A 137 6.30 14.59 1.07
C LEU A 137 7.68 13.93 1.01
N THR A 138 8.60 14.35 1.87
CA THR A 138 10.01 13.92 1.86
C THR A 138 10.46 13.42 3.24
N GLY A 139 11.73 13.04 3.39
CA GLY A 139 12.29 12.63 4.68
C GLY A 139 12.16 11.12 4.98
N LEU A 140 11.70 10.32 4.02
CA LEU A 140 11.70 8.86 4.11
C LEU A 140 12.92 8.27 3.39
N ASN A 141 13.03 6.95 3.43
CA ASN A 141 14.02 6.22 2.67
C ASN A 141 13.35 4.98 2.09
N LYS A 142 13.19 4.94 0.76
CA LYS A 142 12.51 3.88 0.02
C LYS A 142 11.20 3.39 0.68
N PRO A 143 10.25 4.30 0.94
CA PRO A 143 8.93 3.89 1.42
C PRO A 143 8.27 2.95 0.40
N GLN A 144 7.57 1.94 0.89
CA GLN A 144 6.82 0.99 0.06
C GLN A 144 5.33 0.98 0.37
N SER A 145 4.90 1.67 1.41
CA SER A 145 3.52 1.71 1.87
C SER A 145 3.11 3.10 2.34
N VAL A 146 1.81 3.38 2.22
CA VAL A 146 1.16 4.58 2.70
C VAL A 146 -0.24 4.20 3.17
N ALA A 147 -0.66 4.73 4.31
CA ALA A 147 -1.99 4.52 4.88
C ALA A 147 -2.44 5.78 5.64
N PHE A 148 -3.75 6.02 5.71
CA PHE A 148 -4.32 7.08 6.52
C PHE A 148 -5.03 6.52 7.74
N ASP A 149 -4.88 7.18 8.88
CA ASP A 149 -5.76 6.97 10.01
C ASP A 149 -7.10 7.72 9.82
N LYS A 150 -8.02 7.58 10.78
CA LYS A 150 -9.33 8.27 10.72
C LYS A 150 -9.25 9.79 10.95
N SER A 151 -8.13 10.27 11.50
CA SER A 151 -7.87 11.69 11.75
C SER A 151 -7.31 12.39 10.50
N GLY A 152 -6.88 11.62 9.50
CA GLY A 152 -6.21 12.11 8.30
C GLY A 152 -4.69 12.20 8.44
N ASP A 153 -4.13 11.63 9.50
CA ASP A 153 -2.68 11.50 9.65
C ASP A 153 -2.19 10.40 8.70
N LEU A 154 -1.11 10.70 7.95
CA LEU A 154 -0.51 9.80 6.98
C LEU A 154 0.60 9.00 7.65
N PHE A 155 0.54 7.68 7.49
CA PHE A 155 1.55 6.75 7.95
C PHE A 155 2.25 6.12 6.76
N SER A 156 3.58 6.04 6.83
CA SER A 156 4.41 5.40 5.82
C SER A 156 5.57 4.67 6.49
N ASP A 157 6.19 3.76 5.76
CA ASP A 157 7.35 3.02 6.17
C ASP A 157 8.64 3.68 5.64
N SER A 158 9.76 3.36 6.28
CA SER A 158 11.08 3.74 5.81
C SER A 158 12.06 2.62 6.09
N GLN A 159 12.81 2.20 5.07
CA GLN A 159 13.86 1.18 5.19
C GLN A 159 15.01 1.60 6.12
N THR A 160 15.10 2.88 6.50
CA THR A 160 16.11 3.34 7.48
C THR A 160 15.50 3.65 8.85
N PHE A 161 14.24 4.09 8.89
CA PHE A 161 13.68 4.73 10.08
C PHE A 161 12.53 3.96 10.74
N GLY A 162 12.07 2.85 10.14
CA GLY A 162 10.92 2.09 10.64
C GLY A 162 9.61 2.75 10.20
N THR A 163 8.71 3.01 11.13
CA THR A 163 7.40 3.61 10.84
C THR A 163 7.43 5.13 11.04
N ALA A 164 6.88 5.88 10.09
CA ALA A 164 6.80 7.33 10.10
C ALA A 164 5.34 7.81 10.06
N GLU A 165 5.07 8.92 10.74
CA GLU A 165 3.78 9.62 10.74
C GLU A 165 3.99 11.07 10.29
N TYR A 166 3.14 11.53 9.38
CA TYR A 166 2.91 12.92 9.04
C TYR A 166 1.54 13.29 9.57
N LYS A 167 1.46 14.33 10.38
CA LYS A 167 0.18 14.86 10.85
C LYS A 167 -0.60 15.41 9.67
N SER A 168 -1.92 15.29 9.73
CA SER A 168 -2.88 15.89 8.79
C SER A 168 -2.63 17.39 8.54
N THR A 169 -2.05 18.09 9.51
CA THR A 169 -1.66 19.50 9.41
C THR A 169 -0.30 19.73 8.73
N ASN A 170 0.41 18.67 8.35
CA ASN A 170 1.78 18.66 7.81
C ASN A 170 1.88 17.77 6.56
N LEU A 171 0.92 17.93 5.65
CA LEU A 171 0.85 17.24 4.35
C LEU A 171 1.07 18.23 3.19
N SER A 172 2.05 19.13 3.34
CA SER A 172 2.41 20.08 2.29
C SER A 172 3.70 19.68 1.56
N ALA A 173 3.96 20.31 0.40
CA ALA A 173 5.18 20.11 -0.36
C ALA A 173 6.44 20.10 0.51
N ALA A 174 7.24 19.04 0.36
CA ALA A 174 8.49 18.78 1.08
C ALA A 174 8.36 18.66 2.61
N ALA A 175 7.16 18.47 3.16
CA ALA A 175 7.01 18.11 4.57
C ALA A 175 7.83 16.85 4.90
N VAL A 176 8.29 16.76 6.14
CA VAL A 176 9.00 15.60 6.71
C VAL A 176 8.18 15.01 7.85
N PRO A 177 8.40 13.74 8.26
CA PRO A 177 7.60 13.11 9.30
C PRO A 177 7.64 13.90 10.61
N ASP A 178 6.49 14.03 11.26
CA ASP A 178 6.36 14.57 12.61
C ASP A 178 6.88 13.59 13.66
N ILE A 179 6.63 12.29 13.43
CA ILE A 179 7.06 11.21 14.33
C ILE A 179 7.72 10.12 13.51
N ILE A 180 8.87 9.65 14.00
CA ILE A 180 9.56 8.46 13.52
C ILE A 180 9.62 7.48 14.69
N ASN A 181 9.12 6.27 14.49
CA ASN A 181 9.23 5.16 15.41
C ASN A 181 10.13 4.05 14.81
N PRO A 182 11.35 3.89 15.32
CA PRO A 182 12.28 2.87 14.85
C PRO A 182 12.06 1.49 15.49
N THR A 183 11.04 1.33 16.33
CA THR A 183 10.74 0.04 16.99
C THR A 183 9.70 -0.74 16.21
N GLY A 184 9.90 -2.05 16.05
CA GLY A 184 9.05 -2.89 15.21
C GLY A 184 9.63 -3.07 13.83
N LEU A 185 9.13 -2.32 12.84
CA LEU A 185 9.51 -2.48 11.44
C LEU A 185 11.02 -2.33 11.25
N GLU A 186 11.68 -3.41 10.82
CA GLU A 186 13.15 -3.46 10.78
C GLU A 186 13.71 -2.70 9.58
N ALA A 187 14.94 -2.20 9.72
CA ALA A 187 15.63 -1.55 8.60
C ALA A 187 15.89 -2.54 7.45
N ASN A 188 15.84 -2.04 6.21
CA ASN A 188 16.08 -2.79 4.97
C ASN A 188 15.10 -3.93 4.68
N PHE A 189 13.85 -3.86 5.16
CA PHE A 189 12.80 -4.80 4.73
C PHE A 189 12.70 -4.86 3.19
N ARG A 190 12.32 -6.03 2.67
CA ARG A 190 12.16 -6.29 1.23
C ARG A 190 10.80 -5.83 0.69
N ALA A 191 9.77 -6.01 1.52
CA ALA A 191 8.38 -5.68 1.23
C ALA A 191 7.71 -5.23 2.52
N SER A 192 6.86 -4.22 2.45
CA SER A 192 5.97 -3.86 3.54
C SER A 192 4.57 -3.53 3.04
N GLN A 193 3.60 -3.58 3.95
CA GLN A 193 2.31 -2.94 3.76
C GLN A 193 1.75 -2.50 5.12
N MET A 194 1.16 -1.32 5.16
CA MET A 194 0.54 -0.72 6.32
C MET A 194 -0.96 -0.60 6.11
N THR A 195 -1.74 -0.82 7.16
CA THR A 195 -3.19 -0.61 7.15
C THR A 195 -3.71 -0.35 8.56
N PHE A 196 -4.90 0.22 8.66
CA PHE A 196 -5.58 0.44 9.94
C PHE A 196 -6.77 -0.51 10.07
N ASP A 197 -6.98 -1.05 11.27
CA ASP A 197 -8.26 -1.69 11.59
C ASP A 197 -9.36 -0.66 11.87
N SER A 198 -10.60 -1.14 12.00
CA SER A 198 -11.76 -0.29 12.29
C SER A 198 -11.71 0.36 13.68
N ALA A 199 -10.92 -0.15 14.62
CA ALA A 199 -10.69 0.50 15.91
C ALA A 199 -9.66 1.64 15.81
N GLY A 200 -8.84 1.65 14.76
CA GLY A 200 -7.77 2.62 14.52
C GLY A 200 -6.40 2.15 15.01
N ASN A 201 -6.16 0.84 15.13
CA ASN A 201 -4.81 0.29 15.33
C ASN A 201 -4.10 0.16 14.00
N LEU A 202 -2.83 0.56 13.96
CA LEU A 202 -1.98 0.42 12.80
C LEU A 202 -1.32 -0.95 12.76
N TYR A 203 -1.39 -1.61 11.62
CA TYR A 203 -0.70 -2.86 11.35
C TYR A 203 0.33 -2.62 10.25
N ALA A 204 1.54 -3.12 10.45
CA ALA A 204 2.63 -3.08 9.49
C ALA A 204 3.12 -4.51 9.23
N ALA A 205 2.85 -5.02 8.02
CA ALA A 205 3.44 -6.27 7.55
C ALA A 205 4.92 -6.03 7.21
N ASP A 206 5.79 -6.89 7.73
CA ASP A 206 7.22 -6.83 7.53
C ASP A 206 7.73 -8.08 6.81
N CYS A 207 8.28 -7.88 5.62
CA CYS A 207 9.13 -8.85 4.96
C CYS A 207 10.60 -8.50 5.18
N GLY A 208 11.08 -8.75 6.40
CA GLY A 208 12.39 -8.35 6.91
C GLY A 208 13.60 -8.91 6.14
N VAL A 209 14.79 -8.71 6.71
CA VAL A 209 16.08 -9.20 6.16
C VAL A 209 16.75 -10.16 7.13
N GLY A 210 16.80 -11.44 6.75
CA GLY A 210 17.29 -12.52 7.61
C GLY A 210 16.27 -12.84 8.70
N ASP A 211 15.74 -14.05 8.73
CA ASP A 211 14.89 -14.68 9.75
C ASP A 211 13.80 -13.89 10.55
N THR A 212 13.41 -12.65 10.18
CA THR A 212 12.64 -11.72 11.05
C THR A 212 11.28 -11.25 10.51
N GLY A 213 10.61 -12.02 9.65
CA GLY A 213 9.26 -11.63 9.20
C GLY A 213 8.24 -11.54 10.34
N HIS A 214 7.48 -10.44 10.39
CA HIS A 214 6.45 -10.19 11.42
C HIS A 214 5.28 -9.38 10.85
N ILE A 215 4.19 -9.32 11.60
CA ILE A 215 3.20 -8.24 11.50
C ILE A 215 3.29 -7.45 12.80
N TYR A 216 3.67 -6.17 12.73
CA TYR A 216 3.71 -5.28 13.89
C TYR A 216 2.37 -4.58 14.05
N VAL A 217 1.88 -4.52 15.29
CA VAL A 217 0.62 -3.85 15.65
C VAL A 217 0.92 -2.71 16.63
N TYR A 218 0.71 -1.48 16.18
CA TYR A 218 0.75 -0.30 17.03
C TYR A 218 -0.68 -0.01 17.52
N PRO A 219 -0.92 0.01 18.85
CA PRO A 219 -2.26 0.15 19.40
C PRO A 219 -2.75 1.62 19.39
N THR A 220 -2.72 2.24 18.21
CA THR A 220 -3.02 3.67 17.99
C THR A 220 -4.46 4.05 18.34
N SER A 221 -5.36 3.08 18.48
CA SER A 221 -6.73 3.30 18.99
C SER A 221 -6.80 3.67 20.48
N THR A 222 -5.78 3.30 21.26
CA THR A 222 -5.76 3.50 22.72
C THR A 222 -4.56 4.31 23.20
N THR A 223 -3.49 4.33 22.41
CA THR A 223 -2.24 5.02 22.75
C THR A 223 -1.75 5.79 21.54
N ALA A 224 -1.52 7.10 21.69
CA ALA A 224 -0.99 7.91 20.60
C ALA A 224 0.31 7.32 20.04
N PHE A 225 0.45 7.36 18.73
CA PHE A 225 1.70 6.97 18.07
C PHE A 225 2.85 7.85 18.58
N SER A 226 4.02 7.25 18.81
CA SER A 226 5.17 7.97 19.35
C SER A 226 6.48 7.31 18.94
N ALA A 227 7.59 8.04 19.05
CA ALA A 227 8.92 7.57 18.69
C ALA A 227 9.45 6.40 19.56
N THR A 228 8.77 6.10 20.67
CA THR A 228 9.18 5.05 21.62
C THR A 228 8.10 4.02 21.87
N GLN A 229 6.96 4.12 21.18
CA GLN A 229 5.87 3.16 21.33
C GLN A 229 6.31 1.79 20.82
N THR A 230 6.41 0.81 21.72
CA THR A 230 6.75 -0.56 21.33
C THR A 230 5.52 -1.26 20.73
N PRO A 231 5.56 -1.69 19.46
CA PRO A 231 4.46 -2.44 18.87
C PRO A 231 4.41 -3.87 19.40
N LEU A 232 3.25 -4.51 19.26
CA LEU A 232 3.11 -5.95 19.43
C LEU A 232 3.58 -6.64 18.14
N ALA A 233 4.43 -7.65 18.26
CA ALA A 233 4.84 -8.47 17.12
C ALA A 233 3.94 -9.71 17.03
N TYR A 234 3.25 -9.86 15.90
CA TYR A 234 2.49 -11.06 15.55
C TYR A 234 3.27 -11.90 14.53
N THR A 235 3.27 -13.21 14.73
CA THR A 235 3.83 -14.19 13.80
C THR A 235 3.08 -15.51 13.89
N ASN A 236 3.21 -16.35 12.85
CA ASN A 236 2.69 -17.70 12.82
C ASN A 236 3.67 -18.64 12.08
N ALA A 237 3.32 -19.92 11.95
CA ALA A 237 4.19 -20.90 11.30
C ALA A 237 4.56 -20.53 9.85
N ASP A 238 3.65 -19.93 9.09
CA ASP A 238 3.89 -19.53 7.70
C ASP A 238 4.85 -18.35 7.60
N ILE A 239 4.64 -17.32 8.42
CA ILE A 239 5.51 -16.14 8.50
C ILE A 239 6.90 -16.57 8.96
N MET A 240 7.02 -17.43 9.98
CA MET A 240 8.31 -17.94 10.45
C MET A 240 9.00 -18.83 9.42
N ALA A 241 8.26 -19.59 8.60
CA ALA A 241 8.87 -20.43 7.58
C ALA A 241 9.37 -19.63 6.36
N LYS A 242 8.76 -18.47 6.09
CA LYS A 242 9.11 -17.60 4.96
C LYS A 242 9.95 -16.40 5.35
N PHE A 243 10.00 -16.10 6.64
CA PHE A 243 10.57 -14.87 7.21
C PHE A 243 10.04 -13.63 6.47
N CYS A 244 8.75 -13.64 6.20
CA CYS A 244 8.13 -12.63 5.37
C CYS A 244 6.62 -12.54 5.56
N ALA A 245 6.13 -11.33 5.86
CA ALA A 245 4.77 -10.90 5.60
C ALA A 245 4.82 -9.70 4.64
N ALA A 246 4.51 -9.90 3.36
CA ALA A 246 4.66 -8.86 2.35
C ALA A 246 3.44 -7.93 2.18
N GLY A 247 2.26 -8.38 2.65
CA GLY A 247 1.00 -7.67 2.49
C GLY A 247 0.04 -7.94 3.64
N ILE A 248 -0.83 -6.96 3.91
CA ILE A 248 -1.87 -7.02 4.93
C ILE A 248 -3.07 -6.19 4.49
N ALA A 249 -4.27 -6.72 4.73
CA ALA A 249 -5.53 -6.00 4.59
C ALA A 249 -6.43 -6.43 5.74
N ILE A 250 -7.17 -5.47 6.29
CA ILE A 250 -8.09 -5.67 7.41
C ILE A 250 -9.43 -5.07 7.00
N HIS A 251 -10.51 -5.76 7.38
CA HIS A 251 -11.90 -5.35 7.18
C HIS A 251 -12.63 -5.46 8.52
#